data_AF-A0A8J6TBC7-F1
#
_entry.id   AF-A0A8J6TBC7-F1
#
_cell.length_a   1.000
_cell.length_b   1.000
_cell.length_c   1.000
_cell.angle_alpha   90.00
_cell.angle_beta   90.00
_cell.angle_gamma   90.00
#
_symmetry.space_group_name_H-M   'P 1'
#
loop_
_entity.id
_entity.type
_entity.pdbx_description
1 polymer ?
#
loop_
_entity_poly.entity_id
_entity_poly.type
_entity_poly.pdbx_seq_one_letter_code
_entity_poly.pdbx_strand_id
1 'polypeptide(L)'
;MGDKSEKRDILAEILSGAQEDVVEGLDSLYEIIRLESESIEPLKSEDNVQEEVSKPDSNKPKKKSSHYLTESVFDELGEAKVNLRELLPGVAKSDLTKSNIVDIAVKAILDEYRKKGSKSALIKKLLSKERKTKKSS
;
A
#
# COMPACT_ATOMS: atom_id res chain seq x y z
N MET A 1 59.48 -15.28 13.10
CA MET A 1 58.67 -14.80 14.23
C MET A 1 57.48 -14.07 13.63
N GLY A 2 56.27 -14.55 13.90
CA GLY A 2 55.06 -14.14 13.19
C GLY A 2 54.55 -12.78 13.64
N ASP A 3 54.32 -11.89 12.68
CA ASP A 3 53.70 -10.59 12.88
C ASP A 3 52.17 -10.79 12.90
N LYS A 4 51.58 -10.66 14.09
CA LYS A 4 50.15 -10.87 14.31
C LYS A 4 49.43 -9.58 13.94
N SER A 5 48.64 -9.62 12.87
CA SER A 5 47.70 -8.55 12.58
C SER A 5 46.73 -8.40 13.76
N GLU A 6 46.82 -7.27 14.45
CA GLU A 6 45.86 -6.86 15.48
C GLU A 6 44.49 -6.73 14.79
N LYS A 7 43.64 -7.74 15.00
CA LYS A 7 42.26 -7.71 14.58
C LYS A 7 41.56 -6.68 15.47
N ARG A 8 41.24 -5.52 14.90
CA ARG A 8 40.35 -4.56 15.56
C ARG A 8 39.02 -5.27 15.80
N ASP A 9 38.69 -5.52 17.06
CA ASP A 9 37.41 -6.10 17.45
C ASP A 9 36.33 -5.03 17.33
N ILE A 10 35.73 -4.96 16.13
CA ILE A 10 34.68 -4.02 15.76
C ILE A 10 33.49 -4.10 16.75
N LEU A 11 33.22 -5.30 17.29
CA LEU A 11 32.15 -5.50 18.27
C LEU A 11 32.49 -4.91 19.64
N ALA A 12 33.77 -4.95 20.05
CA ALA A 12 34.20 -4.32 21.29
C ALA A 12 34.12 -2.78 21.18
N GLU A 13 34.43 -2.24 20.00
CA GLU A 13 34.32 -0.80 19.71
C GLU A 13 32.87 -0.30 19.80
N ILE A 14 31.91 -1.02 19.19
CA ILE A 14 30.48 -0.67 19.24
C ILE A 14 29.91 -0.79 20.67
N LEU A 15 30.27 -1.84 21.40
CA LEU A 15 29.76 -2.06 22.77
C LEU A 15 30.40 -1.15 23.82
N SER A 16 31.59 -0.61 23.53
CA SER A 16 32.28 0.33 24.42
C SER A 16 31.66 1.74 24.44
N GLY A 17 30.73 2.04 23.52
CA GLY A 17 30.01 3.32 23.49
C GLY A 17 30.89 4.54 23.21
N ALA A 18 32.08 4.36 22.63
CA ALA A 18 33.04 5.44 22.38
C ALA A 18 32.69 6.36 21.19
N GLN A 19 31.56 6.11 20.51
CA GLN A 19 30.98 7.04 19.53
C GLN A 19 29.81 7.77 20.18
N GLU A 20 30.08 8.93 20.76
CA GLU A 20 29.09 10.01 20.84
C GLU A 20 28.99 10.64 19.44
N ASP A 21 28.45 9.89 18.49
CA ASP A 21 27.93 10.50 17.28
C ASP A 21 26.68 11.28 17.71
N VAL A 22 26.85 12.59 17.92
CA VAL A 22 25.74 13.52 18.05
C VAL A 22 24.97 13.44 16.74
N VAL A 23 23.94 12.59 16.70
CA VAL A 23 23.10 12.41 15.52
C VAL A 23 22.33 13.71 15.31
N GLU A 24 22.83 14.54 14.38
CA GLU A 24 22.12 15.73 13.92
C GLU A 24 20.71 15.35 13.48
N GLY A 25 19.71 15.90 14.16
CA GLY A 25 18.29 15.60 13.91
C GLY A 25 17.61 14.77 14.99
N LEU A 26 18.31 14.29 16.03
CA LEU A 26 17.66 13.75 17.23
C LEU A 26 16.73 14.79 17.86
N ASP A 27 17.16 16.05 17.95
CA ASP A 27 16.33 17.14 18.45
C ASP A 27 15.07 17.36 17.60
N SER A 28 15.20 17.27 16.27
CA SER A 28 14.06 17.35 15.35
C SER A 28 13.10 16.17 15.52
N LEU A 29 13.61 14.97 15.77
CA LEU A 29 12.79 13.80 16.07
C LEU A 29 12.06 13.96 17.41
N TYR A 30 12.73 14.49 18.44
CA TYR A 30 12.11 14.81 19.72
C TYR A 30 11.01 15.87 19.58
N GLU A 31 11.20 16.88 18.72
CA GLU A 31 10.16 17.87 18.42
C GLU A 31 8.92 17.23 17.75
N ILE A 32 9.11 16.31 16.79
CA ILE A 32 8.00 15.61 16.12
C ILE A 32 7.23 14.72 17.11
N ILE A 33 7.93 13.95 17.94
CA ILE A 33 7.31 13.08 18.96
C ILE A 33 6.55 13.91 19.98
N ARG A 34 7.07 15.09 20.37
CA ARG A 34 6.41 15.99 21.30
C ARG A 34 5.13 16.60 20.71
N LEU A 35 5.16 17.01 19.44
CA LEU A 35 3.99 17.48 18.68
C LEU A 35 2.89 16.41 18.57
N GLU A 36 3.24 15.14 18.38
CA GLU A 36 2.26 14.04 18.35
C GLU A 36 1.71 13.69 19.74
N SER A 37 2.54 13.77 20.78
CA SER A 37 2.13 13.42 22.16
C SER A 37 1.29 14.50 22.84
N GLU A 38 1.44 15.77 22.48
CA GLU A 38 0.55 16.86 22.94
C GLU A 38 -0.83 16.82 22.25
N SER A 39 -0.99 16.03 21.18
CA SER A 39 -2.28 15.80 20.49
C SER A 39 -3.13 14.68 21.13
N ILE A 40 -2.63 14.05 22.20
CA ILE A 40 -3.37 13.05 22.97
C ILE A 40 -3.91 13.73 24.23
N GLU A 41 -5.01 14.46 24.10
CA GLU A 41 -5.77 14.92 25.25
C GLU A 41 -6.28 13.71 26.07
N PRO A 42 -6.24 13.76 27.41
CA PRO A 42 -6.76 12.70 28.25
C PRO A 42 -8.28 12.64 28.13
N LEU A 43 -8.78 11.50 27.62
CA LEU A 43 -10.20 11.13 27.56
C LEU A 43 -10.90 11.40 28.89
N LYS A 44 -11.69 12.48 28.95
CA LYS A 44 -12.75 12.67 29.92
C LYS A 44 -14.10 12.41 29.25
N SER A 45 -14.58 11.21 29.52
CA SER A 45 -15.97 10.81 29.76
C SER A 45 -17.12 11.62 29.14
N GLU A 46 -17.82 10.88 28.28
CA GLU A 46 -19.28 10.70 28.21
C GLU A 46 -20.14 11.68 27.39
N ASP A 47 -20.86 11.02 26.49
CA ASP A 47 -22.03 11.37 25.70
C ASP A 47 -21.92 12.36 24.53
N ASN A 48 -22.36 11.82 23.38
CA ASN A 48 -22.70 12.47 22.12
C ASN A 48 -21.57 12.60 21.08
N VAL A 49 -21.06 11.45 20.62
CA VAL A 49 -20.26 11.39 19.39
C VAL A 49 -21.24 11.36 18.20
N GLN A 50 -21.58 12.55 17.69
CA GLN A 50 -21.86 12.65 16.25
C GLN A 50 -20.58 12.23 15.54
N GLU A 51 -20.62 11.09 14.84
CA GLU A 51 -19.59 10.71 13.89
C GLU A 51 -19.52 11.79 12.79
N GLU A 52 -18.68 12.81 13.01
CA GLU A 52 -18.15 13.61 11.92
C GLU A 52 -17.25 12.67 11.12
N VAL A 53 -17.87 12.01 10.14
CA VAL A 53 -17.19 11.31 9.06
C VAL A 53 -16.27 12.33 8.40
N SER A 54 -15.00 12.30 8.79
CA SER A 54 -13.94 13.10 8.19
C SER A 54 -13.99 12.86 6.69
N LYS A 55 -14.52 13.82 5.94
CA LYS A 55 -14.62 13.74 4.48
C LYS A 55 -13.20 13.51 3.95
N PRO A 56 -12.96 12.47 3.14
CA PRO A 56 -11.65 12.27 2.56
C PRO A 56 -11.30 13.52 1.75
N ASP A 57 -10.17 14.15 2.09
CA ASP A 57 -9.61 15.31 1.40
C ASP A 57 -9.63 15.09 -0.12
N SER A 58 -10.69 15.60 -0.76
CA SER A 58 -11.00 15.32 -2.16
C SER A 58 -10.11 16.12 -3.12
N ASN A 59 -9.20 16.94 -2.58
CA ASN A 59 -8.43 17.92 -3.33
C ASN A 59 -7.00 17.47 -3.68
N LYS A 60 -6.60 16.25 -3.31
CA LYS A 60 -5.30 15.73 -3.79
C LYS A 60 -5.41 15.38 -5.28
N PRO A 61 -4.55 15.94 -6.14
CA PRO A 61 -4.59 15.64 -7.57
C PRO A 61 -4.36 14.14 -7.79
N LYS A 62 -5.31 13.48 -8.43
CA LYS A 62 -5.19 12.04 -8.77
C LYS A 62 -4.00 11.86 -9.72
N LYS A 63 -3.03 11.02 -9.32
CA LYS A 63 -1.93 10.62 -10.19
C LYS A 63 -2.50 9.82 -11.36
N LYS A 64 -2.32 10.33 -12.58
CA LYS A 64 -2.72 9.63 -13.80
C LYS A 64 -1.66 8.60 -14.15
N SER A 65 -2.10 7.41 -14.51
CA SER A 65 -1.24 6.33 -14.97
C SER A 65 -1.96 5.60 -16.10
N SER A 66 -1.21 5.23 -17.15
CA SER A 66 -1.72 4.55 -18.32
C SER A 66 -1.17 3.13 -18.34
N HIS A 67 -2.06 2.14 -18.47
CA HIS A 67 -1.70 0.73 -18.58
C HIS A 67 -2.31 0.15 -19.85
N TYR A 68 -1.55 -0.69 -20.54
CA TYR A 68 -2.01 -1.38 -21.73
C TYR A 68 -2.82 -2.63 -21.34
N LEU A 69 -3.97 -2.79 -21.96
CA LEU A 69 -4.83 -3.97 -21.87
C LEU A 69 -4.87 -4.65 -23.24
N THR A 70 -5.11 -5.95 -23.27
CA THR A 70 -5.42 -6.63 -24.54
C THR A 70 -6.79 -6.16 -25.05
N GLU A 71 -6.98 -6.19 -26.36
CA GLU A 71 -8.24 -5.79 -27.01
C GLU A 71 -9.44 -6.53 -26.43
N SER A 72 -9.33 -7.86 -26.28
CA SER A 72 -10.37 -8.70 -25.67
C SER A 72 -10.82 -8.22 -24.29
N VAL A 73 -9.87 -7.82 -23.43
CA VAL A 73 -10.17 -7.35 -22.07
C VAL A 73 -10.81 -5.96 -22.10
N PHE A 74 -10.44 -5.13 -23.07
CA PHE A 74 -11.02 -3.80 -23.23
C PHE A 74 -12.49 -3.85 -23.69
N ASP A 75 -12.82 -4.83 -24.53
CA ASP A 75 -14.19 -5.10 -25.00
C ASP A 75 -15.05 -5.70 -23.89
N GLU A 76 -14.56 -6.73 -23.19
CA GLU A 76 -15.20 -7.30 -22.00
C GLU A 76 -15.49 -6.23 -20.93
N LEU A 77 -14.59 -5.24 -20.77
CA LEU A 77 -14.81 -4.12 -19.86
C LEU A 77 -15.95 -3.19 -20.32
N GLY A 78 -16.16 -3.08 -21.63
CA GLY A 78 -17.30 -2.38 -22.23
C GLY A 78 -18.62 -3.08 -21.90
N GLU A 79 -18.69 -4.38 -22.11
CA GLU A 79 -19.86 -5.21 -21.77
C GLU A 79 -20.14 -5.19 -20.26
N ALA A 80 -19.12 -5.38 -19.43
CA ALA A 80 -19.24 -5.32 -17.98
C ALA A 80 -19.83 -4.00 -17.50
N LYS A 81 -19.46 -2.87 -18.12
CA LYS A 81 -20.04 -1.56 -17.81
C LYS A 81 -21.54 -1.51 -18.11
N VAL A 82 -21.99 -2.10 -19.22
CA VAL A 82 -23.42 -2.15 -19.57
C VAL A 82 -24.16 -3.00 -18.55
N ASN A 83 -23.66 -4.20 -18.26
CA ASN A 83 -24.26 -5.11 -17.29
C ASN A 83 -24.35 -4.51 -15.88
N LEU A 84 -23.28 -3.83 -15.43
CA LEU A 84 -23.27 -3.14 -14.13
C LEU A 84 -24.33 -2.04 -14.06
N ARG A 85 -24.59 -1.35 -15.17
CA ARG A 85 -25.61 -0.29 -15.23
C ARG A 85 -27.03 -0.85 -15.16
N GLU A 86 -27.25 -2.04 -15.71
CA GLU A 86 -28.53 -2.75 -15.59
C GLU A 86 -28.76 -3.27 -14.17
N LEU A 87 -27.73 -3.79 -13.53
CA LEU A 87 -27.79 -4.28 -12.14
C LEU A 87 -27.92 -3.16 -11.09
N LEU A 88 -27.40 -1.96 -11.40
CA LEU A 88 -27.35 -0.83 -10.49
C LEU A 88 -28.02 0.42 -11.09
N PRO A 89 -29.36 0.41 -11.26
CA PRO A 89 -30.08 1.48 -11.94
C PRO A 89 -30.03 2.84 -11.22
N GLY A 90 -29.64 2.85 -9.94
CA GLY A 90 -29.51 4.08 -9.12
C GLY A 90 -28.13 4.73 -9.12
N VAL A 91 -27.11 4.10 -9.74
CA VAL A 91 -25.74 4.63 -9.71
C VAL A 91 -25.55 5.66 -10.83
N ALA A 92 -24.93 6.78 -10.49
CA ALA A 92 -24.66 7.83 -11.46
C ALA A 92 -23.74 7.31 -12.58
N LYS A 93 -24.04 7.70 -13.83
CA LYS A 93 -23.23 7.30 -15.00
C LYS A 93 -21.77 7.78 -14.90
N SER A 94 -21.53 8.83 -14.12
CA SER A 94 -20.20 9.37 -13.80
C SER A 94 -19.35 8.38 -13.02
N ASP A 95 -19.97 7.52 -12.22
CA ASP A 95 -19.28 6.58 -11.34
C ASP A 95 -18.99 5.27 -12.08
N LEU A 96 -19.81 4.93 -13.07
CA LEU A 96 -19.63 3.75 -13.93
C LEU A 96 -18.78 4.05 -15.18
N THR A 97 -17.54 4.50 -14.97
CA THR A 97 -16.55 4.65 -16.04
C THR A 97 -15.63 3.42 -16.13
N LYS A 98 -15.10 3.12 -17.34
CA LYS A 98 -14.14 2.02 -17.53
C LYS A 98 -12.96 2.13 -16.57
N SER A 99 -12.42 3.35 -16.41
CA SER A 99 -11.31 3.62 -15.48
C SER A 99 -11.66 3.34 -14.02
N ASN A 100 -12.88 3.72 -13.57
CA ASN A 100 -13.29 3.46 -12.19
C ASN A 100 -13.52 1.97 -11.93
N ILE A 101 -14.11 1.24 -12.89
CA ILE A 101 -14.28 -0.21 -12.80
C ILE A 101 -12.92 -0.90 -12.66
N VAL A 102 -11.93 -0.50 -13.48
CA VAL A 102 -10.56 -1.03 -13.39
C VAL A 102 -9.92 -0.71 -12.04
N ASP A 103 -10.04 0.52 -11.54
CA ASP A 103 -9.46 0.92 -10.25
C ASP A 103 -10.05 0.10 -9.08
N ILE A 104 -11.37 -0.07 -9.05
CA ILE A 104 -12.06 -0.90 -8.04
C ILE A 104 -11.62 -2.36 -8.14
N ALA A 105 -11.58 -2.92 -9.36
CA ALA A 105 -11.19 -4.31 -9.58
C ALA A 105 -9.74 -4.58 -9.13
N VAL A 106 -8.81 -3.69 -9.48
CA VAL A 106 -7.40 -3.81 -9.08
C VAL A 106 -7.27 -3.72 -7.56
N LYS A 107 -7.94 -2.77 -6.91
CA LYS A 107 -7.95 -2.67 -5.43
C LYS A 107 -8.48 -3.95 -4.78
N ALA A 108 -9.60 -4.49 -5.27
CA ALA A 108 -10.18 -5.71 -4.75
C ALA A 108 -9.22 -6.92 -4.86
N ILE A 109 -8.53 -7.05 -6.00
CA ILE A 109 -7.54 -8.10 -6.22
C ILE A 109 -6.33 -7.93 -5.28
N LEU A 110 -5.85 -6.70 -5.10
CA LEU A 110 -4.73 -6.41 -4.19
C LEU A 110 -5.09 -6.67 -2.73
N ASP A 111 -6.31 -6.32 -2.31
CA ASP A 111 -6.79 -6.62 -0.96
C ASP A 111 -6.99 -8.12 -0.74
N GLU A 112 -7.48 -8.84 -1.75
CA GLU A 112 -7.53 -10.31 -1.70
C GLU A 112 -6.13 -10.90 -1.55
N TYR A 113 -5.15 -10.38 -2.30
CA TYR A 113 -3.76 -10.79 -2.19
C TYR A 113 -3.19 -10.53 -0.79
N ARG A 114 -3.43 -9.35 -0.22
CA ARG A 114 -2.98 -9.03 1.15
C ARG A 114 -3.57 -9.98 2.19
N LYS A 115 -4.85 -10.35 2.04
CA LYS A 115 -5.54 -11.26 2.97
C LYS A 115 -5.11 -12.72 2.83
N LYS A 116 -4.92 -13.21 1.59
CA LYS A 116 -4.68 -14.65 1.31
C LYS A 116 -3.22 -14.99 1.02
N GLY A 117 -2.37 -14.00 0.77
CA GLY A 117 -0.96 -14.15 0.42
C GLY A 117 -0.76 -15.11 -0.76
N SER A 118 0.10 -16.11 -0.55
CA SER A 118 0.46 -17.16 -1.53
C SER A 118 -0.73 -18.01 -2.01
N LYS A 119 -1.84 -18.02 -1.27
CA LYS A 119 -3.06 -18.75 -1.64
C LYS A 119 -4.02 -17.93 -2.50
N SER A 120 -3.71 -16.65 -2.75
CA SER A 120 -4.54 -15.75 -3.56
C SER A 120 -4.74 -16.26 -4.98
N ALA A 121 -5.91 -15.93 -5.57
CA ALA A 121 -6.21 -16.29 -6.95
C ALA A 121 -5.19 -15.69 -7.93
N LEU A 122 -4.69 -14.48 -7.65
CA LEU A 122 -3.68 -13.79 -8.44
C LEU A 122 -2.39 -14.62 -8.56
N ILE A 123 -1.81 -15.02 -7.42
CA ILE A 123 -0.57 -15.81 -7.41
C ILE A 123 -0.75 -17.15 -8.11
N LYS A 124 -1.88 -17.84 -7.86
CA LYS A 124 -2.19 -19.11 -8.52
C LYS A 124 -2.24 -18.97 -10.04
N LYS A 125 -2.89 -17.91 -10.54
CA LYS A 125 -2.96 -17.65 -11.99
C LYS A 125 -1.58 -17.35 -12.57
N LEU A 126 -0.77 -16.53 -11.91
CA LEU A 126 0.60 -16.21 -12.36
C LEU A 126 1.49 -17.46 -12.43
N LEU A 127 1.52 -18.26 -11.36
CA LEU A 127 2.31 -19.51 -11.33
C LEU A 127 1.83 -20.54 -12.37
N SER A 128 0.53 -20.59 -12.64
CA SER A 128 -0.02 -21.49 -13.67
C SER A 128 0.39 -21.09 -15.09
N LYS A 129 0.59 -19.80 -15.34
CA LYS A 129 1.01 -19.26 -16.65
C LYS A 129 2.45 -19.67 -16.97
N GLU A 130 3.36 -19.58 -16.00
CA GLU A 130 4.77 -20.00 -16.16
C GLU A 130 4.93 -21.50 -16.42
N ARG A 131 4.05 -22.33 -15.86
CA ARG A 131 4.10 -23.79 -16.08
C ARG A 131 3.67 -24.19 -17.48
N LYS A 132 2.79 -23.42 -18.13
CA LYS A 132 2.36 -23.71 -19.51
C LYS A 132 3.45 -23.38 -20.52
N THR A 133 4.21 -22.31 -20.32
CA THR A 133 5.29 -21.91 -21.24
C THR A 133 6.49 -22.86 -21.21
N LYS A 134 6.78 -23.51 -20.07
CA LYS A 134 7.86 -24.51 -19.95
C LYS A 134 7.53 -25.89 -20.53
N LYS A 135 6.25 -26.18 -20.84
CA LYS A 135 5.81 -27.48 -21.38
C LYS A 135 5.71 -27.51 -22.91
N SER A 136 5.91 -26.37 -23.56
CA SER A 136 5.85 -26.16 -25.01
C SER A 136 7.21 -25.76 -25.59
N SER A 137 8.30 -26.13 -24.93
CA SER A 137 9.69 -25.97 -25.38
C SER A 137 10.38 -27.33 -25.35
#